data_AF-A0A1C3NHV5-F1
#
_entry.id   AF-A0A1C3NHV5-F1
#
_cell.length_a   1.000
_cell.length_b   1.000
_cell.length_c   1.000
_cell.angle_alpha   90.00
_cell.angle_beta   90.00
_cell.angle_gamma   90.00
#
_symmetry.space_group_name_H-M   'P 1'
#
loop_
_entity.id
_entity.type
_entity.pdbx_description
1 polymer ?
#
loop_
_entity_poly.entity_id
_entity_poly.type
_entity_poly.pdbx_seq_one_letter_code
_entity_poly.pdbx_strand_id
1 'polypeptide(L)'
;MTSDTTASPFVMPLVAILRGITPEQTLDHVGALIDAGFDAIEIPLNSPRWAESIALAQQTFGDRAWIGAGTVLRNEDVDTLVEIGARFIVTPNTRPSLIRHAVSRGLTVVAGFATASEAFDAIDAGATILKLFPAATYGAAHVRALRSVLPTHIPVYVVGGVSPQTLAGFIAQGAAGAGIGGELYKPGQSLETTQTHARAFVQTYQELQG
;
A
#
# COMPACT_ATOMS: atom_id res chain seq x y z
N MET A 1 -8.42 -15.78 26.17
CA MET A 1 -8.86 -14.47 25.63
C MET A 1 -7.64 -13.82 25.03
N THR A 2 -7.47 -13.92 23.70
CA THR A 2 -6.66 -13.06 22.80
C THR A 2 -6.65 -13.74 21.42
N SER A 3 -7.77 -13.63 20.69
CA SER A 3 -7.79 -13.80 19.24
C SER A 3 -8.28 -12.48 18.65
N ASP A 4 -7.53 -11.41 18.89
CA ASP A 4 -7.73 -10.17 18.13
C ASP A 4 -6.93 -10.32 16.83
N THR A 5 -7.59 -10.92 15.84
CA THR A 5 -7.25 -10.80 14.44
C THR A 5 -7.10 -9.33 14.10
N THR A 6 -5.87 -8.81 13.96
CA THR A 6 -5.72 -7.52 13.28
C THR A 6 -5.62 -7.79 11.80
N ALA A 7 -6.82 -7.88 11.19
CA ALA A 7 -7.01 -7.65 9.77
C ALA A 7 -6.29 -6.36 9.33
N SER A 8 -6.11 -6.21 8.02
CA SER A 8 -5.60 -4.96 7.45
C SER A 8 -6.34 -3.75 8.06
N PRO A 9 -5.64 -2.68 8.45
CA PRO A 9 -6.28 -1.52 9.05
C PRO A 9 -7.00 -0.64 8.01
N PHE A 10 -6.94 -1.02 6.73
CA PHE A 10 -7.57 -0.34 5.61
C PHE A 10 -8.96 -0.92 5.40
N VAL A 11 -9.99 -0.08 5.54
CA VAL A 11 -11.40 -0.41 5.27
C VAL A 11 -11.58 -0.73 3.80
N MET A 12 -10.98 0.06 2.91
CA MET A 12 -10.84 -0.27 1.50
C MET A 12 -9.47 -0.89 1.30
N PRO A 13 -9.33 -2.20 1.01
CA PRO A 13 -8.03 -2.85 0.90
C PRO A 13 -7.35 -2.56 -0.44
N LEU A 14 -7.44 -1.31 -0.90
CA LEU A 14 -6.76 -0.76 -2.05
C LEU A 14 -5.86 0.38 -1.55
N VAL A 15 -4.55 0.25 -1.72
CA VAL A 15 -3.58 1.30 -1.38
C VAL A 15 -3.29 2.11 -2.64
N ALA A 16 -3.58 3.40 -2.63
CA ALA A 16 -3.24 4.29 -3.73
C ALA A 16 -1.76 4.69 -3.69
N ILE A 17 -1.05 4.56 -4.81
CA ILE A 17 0.38 4.86 -4.90
C ILE A 17 0.60 6.05 -5.85
N LEU A 18 0.90 7.21 -5.28
CA LEU A 18 1.04 8.48 -6.02
C LEU A 18 2.49 8.76 -6.44
N ARG A 19 3.14 7.79 -7.11
CA ARG A 19 4.55 7.92 -7.51
C ARG A 19 4.77 9.15 -8.39
N GLY A 20 5.67 10.02 -7.97
CA GLY A 20 6.09 11.21 -8.71
C GLY A 20 5.11 12.38 -8.63
N ILE A 21 4.15 12.35 -7.71
CA ILE A 21 3.33 13.53 -7.37
C ILE A 21 4.20 14.66 -6.81
N THR A 22 3.82 15.90 -7.06
CA THR A 22 4.44 17.08 -6.45
C THR A 22 3.58 17.64 -5.31
N PRO A 23 4.14 18.43 -4.40
CA PRO A 23 3.38 19.08 -3.33
C PRO A 23 2.16 19.85 -3.82
N GLU A 24 2.28 20.56 -4.95
CA GLU A 24 1.23 21.39 -5.53
C GLU A 24 -0.01 20.59 -5.95
N GLN A 25 0.18 19.33 -6.35
CA GLN A 25 -0.90 18.45 -6.79
C GLN A 25 -1.43 17.56 -5.66
N THR A 26 -0.75 17.54 -4.51
CA THR A 26 -0.97 16.51 -3.50
C THR A 26 -2.38 16.57 -2.93
N LEU A 27 -2.85 17.74 -2.52
CA LEU A 27 -4.15 17.85 -1.85
C LEU A 27 -5.32 17.48 -2.77
N ASP A 28 -5.27 17.92 -4.03
CA ASP A 28 -6.32 17.66 -5.01
C ASP A 28 -6.43 16.16 -5.31
N HIS A 29 -5.31 15.51 -5.63
CA HIS A 29 -5.31 14.09 -5.99
C HIS A 29 -5.60 13.18 -4.78
N VAL A 30 -5.06 13.50 -3.59
CA VAL A 30 -5.36 12.75 -2.36
C VAL A 30 -6.84 12.90 -2.00
N GLY A 31 -7.39 14.11 -2.02
CA GLY A 31 -8.80 14.36 -1.76
C GLY A 31 -9.71 13.57 -2.70
N ALA A 32 -9.41 13.60 -4.01
CA ALA A 32 -10.17 12.85 -5.01
C ALA A 32 -10.14 11.32 -4.79
N LEU A 33 -9.03 10.78 -4.30
CA LEU A 33 -8.94 9.35 -3.96
C LEU A 33 -9.81 9.01 -2.74
N ILE A 34 -9.76 9.85 -1.71
CA ILE A 34 -10.56 9.66 -0.49
C ILE A 34 -12.05 9.76 -0.81
N ASP A 35 -12.45 10.76 -1.59
CA ASP A 35 -13.84 10.96 -1.99
C ASP A 35 -14.36 9.80 -2.87
N ALA A 36 -13.48 9.11 -3.60
CA ALA A 36 -13.81 7.91 -4.35
C ALA A 36 -13.93 6.65 -3.46
N GLY A 37 -13.40 6.67 -2.23
CA GLY A 37 -13.50 5.58 -1.26
C GLY A 37 -12.18 4.93 -0.85
N PHE A 38 -11.02 5.44 -1.29
CA PHE A 38 -9.73 5.00 -0.77
C PHE A 38 -9.49 5.55 0.65
N ASP A 39 -8.99 4.72 1.55
CA ASP A 39 -8.60 5.13 2.90
C ASP A 39 -7.13 4.83 3.22
N ALA A 40 -6.34 4.37 2.24
CA ALA A 40 -4.92 4.13 2.36
C ALA A 40 -4.16 4.71 1.16
N ILE A 41 -3.24 5.64 1.42
CA ILE A 41 -2.54 6.41 0.38
C ILE A 41 -1.07 6.49 0.75
N GLU A 42 -0.19 6.12 -0.20
CA GLU A 42 1.25 6.24 -0.06
C GLU A 42 1.86 7.12 -1.16
N ILE A 43 2.83 7.94 -0.74
CA ILE A 43 3.65 8.74 -1.65
C ILE A 43 5.06 8.15 -1.65
N PRO A 44 5.54 7.61 -2.78
CA PRO A 44 6.88 7.05 -2.86
C PRO A 44 7.99 8.09 -2.58
N LEU A 45 9.04 7.69 -1.86
CA LEU A 45 10.17 8.58 -1.52
C LEU A 45 11.04 8.98 -2.72
N ASN A 46 10.84 8.34 -3.88
CA ASN A 46 11.42 8.81 -5.14
C ASN A 46 10.51 9.79 -5.90
N SER A 47 9.48 10.33 -5.24
CA SER A 47 8.70 11.48 -5.70
C SER A 47 9.43 12.79 -5.32
N PRO A 48 9.31 13.85 -6.14
CA PRO A 48 9.95 15.13 -5.83
C PRO A 48 9.37 15.74 -4.55
N ARG A 49 10.24 16.19 -3.64
CA ARG A 49 9.85 16.81 -2.35
C ARG A 49 8.81 15.99 -1.56
N TRP A 50 8.97 14.67 -1.56
CA TRP A 50 8.05 13.73 -0.92
C TRP A 50 7.68 14.10 0.53
N ALA A 51 8.62 14.64 1.31
CA ALA A 51 8.38 15.01 2.71
C ALA A 51 7.31 16.11 2.84
N GLU A 52 7.36 17.10 1.95
CA GLU A 52 6.38 18.19 1.87
C GLU A 52 5.00 17.65 1.47
N SER A 53 4.94 16.79 0.44
CA SER A 53 3.68 16.15 0.02
C SER A 53 3.05 15.30 1.13
N ILE A 54 3.84 14.45 1.79
CA ILE A 54 3.31 13.58 2.86
C ILE A 54 2.84 14.42 4.05
N ALA A 55 3.59 15.47 4.43
CA ALA A 55 3.17 16.38 5.49
C ALA A 55 1.86 17.10 5.16
N LEU A 56 1.72 17.63 3.94
CA LEU A 56 0.49 18.26 3.48
C LEU A 56 -0.70 17.29 3.52
N ALA A 57 -0.53 16.08 3.00
CA ALA A 57 -1.56 15.05 3.00
C ALA A 57 -1.94 14.60 4.42
N GLN A 58 -0.95 14.36 5.28
CA GLN A 58 -1.16 13.94 6.67
C GLN A 58 -1.88 15.04 7.47
N GLN A 59 -1.45 16.29 7.36
CA GLN A 59 -2.09 17.43 8.03
C GLN A 59 -3.54 17.62 7.60
N THR A 60 -3.85 17.42 6.32
CA THR A 60 -5.17 17.72 5.75
C THR A 60 -6.14 16.54 5.87
N PHE A 61 -5.64 15.31 5.75
CA PHE A 61 -6.48 14.12 5.58
C PHE A 61 -6.19 12.97 6.57
N GLY A 62 -5.24 13.13 7.50
CA GLY A 62 -4.83 12.06 8.41
C GLY A 62 -5.93 11.47 9.31
N ASP A 63 -7.00 12.24 9.55
CA ASP A 63 -8.20 11.80 10.28
C ASP A 63 -9.18 11.01 9.40
N ARG A 64 -9.08 11.14 8.07
CA ARG A 64 -9.96 10.51 7.09
C ARG A 64 -9.32 9.29 6.41
N ALA A 65 -7.99 9.25 6.34
CA ALA A 65 -7.25 8.21 5.65
C ALA A 65 -5.91 7.92 6.33
N TRP A 66 -5.42 6.70 6.13
CA TRP A 66 -4.04 6.33 6.38
C TRP A 66 -3.15 6.97 5.33
N ILE A 67 -2.31 7.92 5.77
CA ILE A 67 -1.27 8.52 4.93
C ILE A 67 0.08 7.90 5.30
N GLY A 68 0.83 7.52 4.27
CA GLY A 68 2.10 6.83 4.42
C GLY A 68 3.07 7.10 3.27
N ALA A 69 4.14 6.32 3.24
CA ALA A 69 5.18 6.44 2.24
C ALA A 69 5.54 5.09 1.63
N GLY A 70 5.86 5.07 0.35
CA GLY A 70 6.40 3.90 -0.33
C GLY A 70 7.83 4.06 -0.79
N THR A 71 8.43 2.98 -1.26
CA THR A 71 9.85 2.99 -1.66
C THR A 71 10.76 3.42 -0.50
N VAL A 72 10.38 3.07 0.73
CA VAL A 72 11.17 3.33 1.93
C VAL A 72 12.31 2.31 2.00
N LEU A 73 13.55 2.79 2.10
CA LEU A 73 14.76 1.95 1.98
C LEU A 73 15.76 2.14 3.12
N ARG A 74 15.65 3.22 3.90
CA ARG A 74 16.61 3.61 4.94
C ARG A 74 15.92 3.96 6.26
N ASN A 75 16.64 3.81 7.36
CA ASN A 75 16.08 4.06 8.69
C ASN A 75 15.86 5.56 8.95
N GLU A 76 16.70 6.42 8.37
CA GLU A 76 16.59 7.87 8.51
C GLU A 76 15.30 8.39 7.84
N ASP A 77 14.88 7.75 6.74
CA ASP A 77 13.61 8.03 6.08
C ASP A 77 12.43 7.66 6.99
N VAL A 78 12.51 6.50 7.68
CA VAL A 78 11.51 6.09 8.68
C VAL A 78 11.40 7.10 9.80
N ASP A 79 12.52 7.58 10.32
CA ASP A 79 12.55 8.55 11.40
C ASP A 79 11.88 9.86 11.00
N THR A 80 12.18 10.34 9.78
CA THR A 80 11.53 11.53 9.19
C THR A 80 10.03 11.34 9.03
N LEU A 81 9.58 10.15 8.58
CA LEU A 81 8.17 9.84 8.41
C LEU A 81 7.40 9.81 9.73
N VAL A 82 8.03 9.34 10.80
CA VAL A 82 7.44 9.37 12.16
C VAL A 82 7.25 10.82 12.61
N GLU A 83 8.23 11.70 12.37
CA GLU A 83 8.13 13.12 12.70
C GLU A 83 7.01 13.83 11.93
N ILE A 84 6.80 13.46 10.66
CA ILE A 84 5.68 13.95 9.83
C ILE A 84 4.32 13.43 10.34
N GLY A 85 4.31 12.35 11.13
CA GLY A 85 3.10 11.69 11.58
C GLY A 85 2.53 10.67 10.60
N ALA A 86 3.35 10.17 9.67
CA ALA A 86 2.95 9.07 8.79
C ALA A 86 2.55 7.84 9.62
N ARG A 87 1.56 7.09 9.14
CA ARG A 87 0.97 5.97 9.90
C ARG A 87 1.46 4.60 9.42
N PHE A 88 1.93 4.53 8.18
CA PHE A 88 2.43 3.29 7.59
C PHE A 88 3.51 3.53 6.54
N ILE A 89 4.29 2.48 6.25
CA ILE A 89 5.28 2.47 5.18
C ILE A 89 5.10 1.27 4.25
N VAL A 90 5.56 1.42 3.01
CA VAL A 90 5.59 0.38 1.99
C VAL A 90 7.01 0.23 1.45
N THR A 91 7.54 -0.98 1.45
CA THR A 91 8.87 -1.26 0.88
C THR A 91 8.76 -1.96 -0.48
N PRO A 92 9.76 -1.83 -1.37
CA PRO A 92 9.82 -2.62 -2.60
C PRO A 92 10.52 -3.97 -2.39
N ASN A 93 11.20 -4.16 -1.26
CA ASN A 93 12.01 -5.33 -0.93
C ASN A 93 11.81 -5.76 0.52
N THR A 94 12.29 -6.95 0.85
CA THR A 94 12.36 -7.44 2.23
C THR A 94 13.69 -7.03 2.84
N ARG A 95 13.65 -6.19 3.87
CA ARG A 95 14.83 -5.79 4.66
C ARG A 95 14.50 -5.89 6.14
N PRO A 96 14.81 -7.04 6.80
CA PRO A 96 14.38 -7.29 8.18
C PRO A 96 14.82 -6.21 9.18
N SER A 97 16.02 -5.62 8.99
CA SER A 97 16.50 -4.53 9.85
C SER A 97 15.70 -3.24 9.73
N LEU A 98 15.25 -2.89 8.52
CA LEU A 98 14.39 -1.72 8.27
C LEU A 98 12.97 -1.96 8.80
N ILE A 99 12.43 -3.17 8.59
CA ILE A 99 11.10 -3.55 9.07
C ILE A 99 11.06 -3.45 10.59
N ARG A 100 12.03 -4.07 11.30
CA ARG A 100 12.11 -3.98 12.76
C ARG A 100 12.21 -2.54 13.27
N HIS A 101 12.97 -1.70 12.57
CA HIS A 101 13.11 -0.29 12.92
C HIS A 101 11.79 0.46 12.76
N ALA A 102 11.09 0.30 11.64
CA ALA A 102 9.78 0.93 11.44
C ALA A 102 8.73 0.47 12.45
N VAL A 103 8.70 -0.84 12.75
CA VAL A 103 7.81 -1.41 13.77
C VAL A 103 8.13 -0.86 15.16
N SER A 104 9.40 -0.78 15.56
CA SER A 104 9.78 -0.23 16.88
C SER A 104 9.46 1.26 17.03
N ARG A 105 9.34 1.97 15.91
CA ARG A 105 8.88 3.37 15.82
C ARG A 105 7.36 3.51 15.76
N GLY A 106 6.60 2.41 15.78
CA GLY A 106 5.14 2.40 15.81
C GLY A 106 4.46 2.50 14.43
N LEU A 107 5.20 2.36 13.33
CA LEU A 107 4.62 2.36 11.99
C LEU A 107 4.06 0.99 11.63
N THR A 108 2.93 0.98 10.92
CA THR A 108 2.48 -0.22 10.21
C THR A 108 3.38 -0.46 8.99
N VAL A 109 3.82 -1.70 8.76
CA VAL A 109 4.73 -2.03 7.65
C VAL A 109 4.06 -2.95 6.64
N VAL A 110 3.93 -2.45 5.40
CA VAL A 110 3.56 -3.22 4.21
C VAL A 110 4.85 -3.66 3.51
N ALA A 111 5.38 -4.81 3.90
CA ALA A 111 6.70 -5.28 3.49
C ALA A 111 6.68 -5.94 2.10
N GLY A 112 7.47 -5.40 1.16
CA GLY A 112 7.65 -6.00 -0.17
C GLY A 112 8.40 -7.33 -0.12
N PHE A 113 7.92 -8.33 -0.84
CA PHE A 113 8.55 -9.66 -0.97
C PHE A 113 8.22 -10.28 -2.34
N ALA A 114 8.94 -11.34 -2.72
CA ALA A 114 8.72 -12.11 -3.95
C ALA A 114 8.67 -13.63 -3.69
N THR A 115 9.36 -14.11 -2.67
CA THR A 115 9.55 -15.54 -2.36
C THR A 115 9.02 -15.91 -0.98
N ALA A 116 8.83 -17.21 -0.72
CA ALA A 116 8.40 -17.69 0.59
C ALA A 116 9.40 -17.30 1.70
N SER A 117 10.71 -17.45 1.47
CA SER A 117 11.73 -17.09 2.46
C SER A 117 11.65 -15.61 2.85
N GLU A 118 11.54 -14.72 1.86
CA GLU A 118 11.39 -13.29 2.11
C GLU A 118 10.09 -12.96 2.86
N ALA A 119 9.00 -13.64 2.55
CA ALA A 119 7.73 -13.44 3.26
C ALA A 119 7.86 -13.79 4.76
N PHE A 120 8.50 -14.91 5.08
CA PHE A 120 8.73 -15.32 6.47
C PHE A 120 9.72 -14.38 7.18
N ASP A 121 10.80 -13.98 6.50
CA ASP A 121 11.75 -12.99 7.04
C ASP A 121 11.07 -11.66 7.38
N ALA A 122 10.09 -11.23 6.56
CA ALA A 122 9.31 -10.02 6.81
C ALA A 122 8.36 -10.18 8.01
N ILE A 123 7.67 -11.32 8.12
CA ILE A 123 6.79 -11.64 9.25
C ILE A 123 7.59 -11.68 10.55
N ASP A 124 8.73 -12.38 10.57
CA ASP A 124 9.60 -12.49 11.74
C ASP A 124 10.19 -11.13 12.16
N ALA A 125 10.35 -10.21 11.20
CA ALA A 125 10.76 -8.83 11.47
C ALA A 125 9.62 -7.95 12.02
N GLY A 126 8.39 -8.45 12.08
CA GLY A 126 7.22 -7.76 12.63
C GLY A 126 6.30 -7.12 11.60
N ALA A 127 6.47 -7.39 10.30
CA ALA A 127 5.53 -6.89 9.29
C ALA A 127 4.15 -7.52 9.49
N THR A 128 3.11 -6.68 9.55
CA THR A 128 1.72 -7.11 9.69
C THR A 128 0.99 -7.22 8.36
N ILE A 129 1.60 -6.71 7.27
CA ILE A 129 1.06 -6.81 5.90
C ILE A 129 2.21 -7.15 4.96
N LEU A 130 1.98 -8.11 4.06
CA LEU A 130 2.93 -8.47 3.02
C LEU A 130 2.51 -7.91 1.67
N LYS A 131 3.46 -7.46 0.87
CA LYS A 131 3.28 -6.97 -0.50
C LYS A 131 4.03 -7.87 -1.48
N LEU A 132 3.29 -8.63 -2.29
CA LEU A 132 3.89 -9.36 -3.42
C LEU A 132 4.19 -8.37 -4.54
N PHE A 133 5.45 -8.23 -4.92
CA PHE A 133 5.89 -7.30 -5.96
C PHE A 133 7.02 -7.87 -6.84
N PRO A 134 6.95 -7.75 -8.18
CA PRO A 134 5.83 -7.26 -8.99
C PRO A 134 4.78 -8.35 -9.30
N ALA A 135 3.53 -8.13 -8.92
CA ALA A 135 2.45 -9.11 -9.03
C ALA A 135 2.19 -9.59 -10.47
N ALA A 136 2.30 -8.72 -11.48
CA ALA A 136 2.09 -9.08 -12.88
C ALA A 136 3.08 -10.15 -13.39
N THR A 137 4.29 -10.22 -12.85
CA THR A 137 5.29 -11.23 -13.25
C THR A 137 5.02 -12.59 -12.58
N TYR A 138 4.54 -12.58 -11.34
CA TYR A 138 4.27 -13.82 -10.58
C TYR A 138 2.88 -14.40 -10.86
N GLY A 139 1.89 -13.55 -11.11
CA GLY A 139 0.51 -13.94 -11.39
C GLY A 139 -0.27 -14.50 -10.19
N ALA A 140 -1.58 -14.70 -10.38
CA ALA A 140 -2.49 -15.09 -9.31
C ALA A 140 -2.23 -16.52 -8.77
N ALA A 141 -1.72 -17.42 -9.61
CA ALA A 141 -1.37 -18.78 -9.18
C ALA A 141 -0.24 -18.78 -8.13
N HIS A 142 0.71 -17.86 -8.22
CA HIS A 142 1.78 -17.71 -7.22
C HIS A 142 1.23 -17.22 -5.89
N VAL A 143 0.25 -16.31 -5.90
CA VAL A 143 -0.47 -15.89 -4.68
C VAL A 143 -1.10 -17.11 -4.01
N ARG A 144 -1.86 -17.92 -4.75
CA ARG A 144 -2.47 -19.15 -4.21
C ARG A 144 -1.43 -20.09 -3.59
N ALA A 145 -0.31 -20.30 -4.27
CA ALA A 145 0.76 -21.16 -3.79
C ALA A 145 1.35 -20.65 -2.47
N LEU A 146 1.67 -19.36 -2.37
CA LEU A 146 2.17 -18.74 -1.14
C LEU A 146 1.14 -18.78 0.00
N ARG A 147 -0.14 -18.53 -0.31
CA ARG A 147 -1.23 -18.59 0.69
C ARG A 147 -1.41 -19.97 1.32
N SER A 148 -0.90 -21.04 0.71
CA SER A 148 -0.94 -22.39 1.30
C SER A 148 0.01 -22.58 2.50
N VAL A 149 1.04 -21.72 2.62
CA VAL A 149 2.07 -21.83 3.67
C VAL A 149 2.12 -20.62 4.60
N LEU A 150 1.65 -19.45 4.14
CA LEU A 150 1.65 -18.23 4.95
C LEU A 150 0.60 -18.29 6.07
N PRO A 151 0.87 -17.70 7.25
CA PRO A 151 -0.13 -17.59 8.30
C PRO A 151 -1.39 -16.90 7.80
N THR A 152 -2.56 -17.47 8.11
CA THR A 152 -3.85 -17.03 7.57
C THR A 152 -4.19 -15.59 7.94
N HIS A 153 -3.76 -15.15 9.14
CA HIS A 153 -4.00 -13.81 9.66
C HIS A 153 -3.12 -12.71 9.05
N ILE A 154 -2.08 -13.06 8.28
CA ILE A 154 -1.23 -12.07 7.60
C ILE A 154 -1.80 -11.79 6.21
N PRO A 155 -2.34 -10.58 5.94
CA PRO A 155 -2.85 -10.20 4.62
C PRO A 155 -1.71 -10.07 3.60
N VAL A 156 -2.00 -10.52 2.36
CA VAL A 156 -1.11 -10.37 1.21
C VAL A 156 -1.74 -9.40 0.22
N TYR A 157 -1.06 -8.28 -0.02
CA TYR A 157 -1.41 -7.29 -1.02
C TYR A 157 -0.62 -7.55 -2.29
N VAL A 158 -1.28 -7.47 -3.45
CA VAL A 158 -0.62 -7.58 -4.76
C VAL A 158 -0.31 -6.20 -5.31
N VAL A 159 0.93 -5.98 -5.76
CA VAL A 159 1.38 -4.67 -6.26
C VAL A 159 2.21 -4.82 -7.52
N GLY A 160 1.97 -3.94 -8.50
CA GLY A 160 2.69 -3.91 -9.78
C GLY A 160 1.93 -4.62 -10.90
N GLY A 161 1.34 -3.83 -11.80
CA GLY A 161 0.55 -4.31 -12.94
C GLY A 161 -0.84 -4.87 -12.57
N VAL A 162 -1.43 -4.36 -11.48
CA VAL A 162 -2.82 -4.67 -11.11
C VAL A 162 -3.74 -3.63 -11.72
N SER A 163 -4.71 -4.09 -12.52
CA SER A 163 -5.75 -3.27 -13.16
C SER A 163 -7.13 -3.72 -12.67
N PRO A 164 -8.22 -2.98 -12.97
CA PRO A 164 -9.57 -3.42 -12.64
C PRO A 164 -9.88 -4.82 -13.21
N GLN A 165 -9.37 -5.14 -14.41
CA GLN A 165 -9.60 -6.42 -15.07
C GLN A 165 -8.86 -7.59 -14.40
N THR A 166 -7.71 -7.34 -13.76
CA THR A 166 -6.89 -8.40 -13.13
C THR A 166 -7.14 -8.54 -11.63
N LEU A 167 -7.68 -7.52 -10.97
CA LEU A 167 -7.93 -7.49 -9.53
C LEU A 167 -8.74 -8.70 -9.05
N ALA A 168 -9.87 -8.99 -9.71
CA ALA A 168 -10.74 -10.12 -9.36
C ALA A 168 -9.99 -11.46 -9.32
N GLY A 169 -9.11 -11.69 -10.30
CA GLY A 169 -8.30 -12.91 -10.38
C GLY A 169 -7.34 -13.05 -9.21
N PHE A 170 -6.73 -11.97 -8.74
CA PHE A 170 -5.84 -12.01 -7.56
C PHE A 170 -6.60 -12.21 -6.26
N ILE A 171 -7.72 -11.51 -6.05
CA ILE A 171 -8.56 -11.65 -4.85
C ILE A 171 -9.09 -13.09 -4.74
N ALA A 172 -9.56 -13.67 -5.85
CA ALA A 172 -10.03 -15.06 -5.88
C ALA A 172 -8.95 -16.10 -5.54
N GLN A 173 -7.66 -15.74 -5.66
CA GLN A 173 -6.53 -16.60 -5.27
C GLN A 173 -5.96 -16.29 -3.87
N GLY A 174 -6.66 -15.48 -3.08
CA GLY A 174 -6.35 -15.21 -1.68
C GLY A 174 -5.49 -13.97 -1.44
N ALA A 175 -5.39 -13.06 -2.41
CA ALA A 175 -4.93 -11.70 -2.11
C ALA A 175 -5.99 -11.00 -1.22
N ALA A 176 -5.54 -10.34 -0.16
CA ALA A 176 -6.40 -9.57 0.72
C ALA A 176 -6.72 -8.18 0.16
N GLY A 177 -5.89 -7.70 -0.77
CA GLY A 177 -5.99 -6.35 -1.32
C GLY A 177 -4.96 -6.10 -2.42
N ALA A 178 -4.87 -4.85 -2.86
CA ALA A 178 -3.92 -4.43 -3.88
C ALA A 178 -3.30 -3.06 -3.58
N GLY A 179 -2.08 -2.84 -4.07
CA GLY A 179 -1.49 -1.51 -4.16
C GLY A 179 -1.41 -1.08 -5.61
N ILE A 180 -1.93 0.10 -5.93
CA ILE A 180 -2.21 0.52 -7.30
C ILE A 180 -1.37 1.76 -7.63
N GLY A 181 -0.38 1.58 -8.50
CA GLY A 181 0.52 2.63 -8.98
C GLY A 181 0.11 3.18 -10.33
N GLY A 182 0.89 2.86 -11.37
CA GLY A 182 0.74 3.45 -12.70
C GLY A 182 -0.64 3.29 -13.38
N GLU A 183 -1.44 2.31 -12.95
CA GLU A 183 -2.83 2.12 -13.42
C GLU A 183 -3.82 3.11 -12.77
N LEU A 184 -3.43 3.73 -11.65
CA LEU A 184 -4.22 4.75 -10.94
C LEU A 184 -3.67 6.15 -11.21
N TYR A 185 -2.36 6.34 -11.00
CA TYR A 185 -1.69 7.62 -11.11
C TYR A 185 -0.38 7.57 -11.90
N LYS A 186 -0.23 8.52 -12.81
CA LYS A 186 1.01 8.87 -13.51
C LYS A 186 1.34 10.35 -13.29
N PRO A 187 2.62 10.73 -13.08
CA PRO A 187 3.02 12.12 -12.91
C PRO A 187 2.48 13.03 -14.01
N GLY A 188 1.89 14.16 -13.63
CA GLY A 188 1.36 15.15 -14.55
C GLY A 188 -0.01 14.80 -15.17
N GLN A 189 -0.66 13.70 -14.78
CA GLN A 189 -2.03 13.41 -15.23
C GLN A 189 -3.04 14.40 -14.62
N SER A 190 -4.18 14.58 -15.29
CA SER A 190 -5.27 15.42 -14.78
C SER A 190 -5.93 14.82 -13.53
N LEU A 191 -6.54 15.69 -12.72
CA LEU A 191 -7.37 15.28 -11.60
C LEU A 191 -8.54 14.37 -12.04
N GLU A 192 -9.19 14.71 -13.15
CA GLU A 192 -10.30 13.93 -13.73
C GLU A 192 -9.88 12.48 -14.09
N THR A 193 -8.67 12.31 -14.63
CA THR A 193 -8.11 10.97 -14.90
C THR A 193 -7.97 10.17 -13.60
N THR A 194 -7.46 10.81 -12.54
CA THR A 194 -7.31 10.17 -11.22
C THR A 194 -8.67 9.74 -10.66
N GLN A 195 -9.66 10.63 -10.71
CA GLN A 195 -11.02 10.34 -10.25
C GLN A 195 -11.66 9.17 -11.03
N THR A 196 -11.47 9.14 -12.34
CA THR A 196 -12.00 8.09 -13.21
C THR A 196 -11.39 6.73 -12.87
N HIS A 197 -10.07 6.66 -12.74
CA HIS A 197 -9.38 5.43 -12.35
C HIS A 197 -9.77 5.00 -10.93
N ALA A 198 -9.83 5.94 -9.98
CA ALA A 198 -10.18 5.64 -8.59
C ALA A 198 -11.58 5.01 -8.48
N ARG A 199 -12.58 5.60 -9.15
CA ARG A 199 -13.94 5.05 -9.20
C ARG A 199 -13.97 3.66 -9.82
N ALA A 200 -13.24 3.43 -10.91
CA ALA A 200 -13.19 2.13 -11.56
C ALA A 200 -12.65 1.04 -10.61
N PHE A 201 -11.56 1.31 -9.89
CA PHE A 201 -11.00 0.36 -8.93
C PHE A 201 -11.92 0.10 -7.73
N VAL A 202 -12.50 1.15 -7.15
CA VAL A 202 -13.42 1.01 -6.02
C VAL A 202 -14.68 0.23 -6.43
N GLN A 203 -15.28 0.57 -7.57
CA GLN A 203 -16.44 -0.14 -8.10
C GLN A 203 -16.11 -1.63 -8.34
N THR A 204 -15.00 -1.92 -9.01
CA THR A 204 -14.58 -3.31 -9.23
C THR A 204 -14.41 -4.07 -7.92
N TYR A 205 -13.79 -3.45 -6.90
CA TYR A 205 -13.63 -4.12 -5.61
C TYR A 205 -14.98 -4.35 -4.90
N GLN A 206 -15.88 -3.37 -4.93
CA GLN A 206 -17.22 -3.48 -4.34
C GLN A 206 -18.06 -4.57 -5.01
N GLU A 207 -17.99 -4.69 -6.33
CA GLU A 207 -18.66 -5.75 -7.09
C GLU A 207 -18.16 -7.16 -6.71
N LEU A 208 -16.93 -7.29 -6.20
CA LEU A 208 -16.40 -8.58 -5.70
C LEU A 208 -16.91 -8.95 -4.30
N GLN A 209 -17.51 -8.02 -3.56
CA GLN A 209 -18.06 -8.26 -2.22
C GLN A 209 -19.57 -8.59 -2.22
N GLY A 210 -20.26 -8.36 -3.34
CA GLY A 210 -21.68 -8.66 -3.54
C GLY A 210 -21.91 -9.99 -4.25
#